data_AF-A0A452YGQ3-F1
#
_entry.id   AF-A0A452YGQ3-F1
#
_cell.length_a   1.000
_cell.length_b   1.000
_cell.length_c   1.000
_cell.angle_alpha   90.00
_cell.angle_beta   90.00
_cell.angle_gamma   90.00
#
_symmetry.space_group_name_H-M   'P 1'
#
loop_
_entity.id
_entity.type
_entity.pdbx_description
1 polymer ?
#
loop_
_entity_poly.entity_id
_entity_poly.type
_entity_poly.pdbx_seq_one_letter_code
_entity_poly.pdbx_strand_id
1 'polypeptide(L)'
;MFVPGSGTGHGVGAALNVHEGPQSISYRYGNLTALQKGMIVSNEPGYYEDNSFGIRIENLLLVKEVNLANSFGGISYLGFEKLTFVPIQFRESLLTYPCYHLRR
;
A
#
# COMPACT_ATOMS: atom_id res chain seq x y z
N MET A 1 12.33 15.78 -3.34
CA MET A 1 11.10 16.29 -2.69
C MET A 1 10.03 15.19 -2.62
N PHE A 2 9.41 14.97 -1.44
CA PHE A 2 8.12 14.26 -1.36
C PHE A 2 7.10 15.14 -2.08
N VAL A 3 6.45 14.64 -3.14
CA VAL A 3 5.57 15.49 -3.97
C VAL A 3 4.40 16.00 -3.12
N PRO A 4 4.34 17.31 -2.83
CA PRO A 4 3.20 17.90 -2.13
C PRO A 4 1.97 17.72 -3.02
N GLY A 5 0.98 16.97 -2.54
CA GLY A 5 -0.24 16.70 -3.28
C GLY A 5 -0.43 15.26 -3.74
N SER A 6 0.46 14.30 -3.52
CA SER A 6 0.15 12.87 -3.74
C SER A 6 -0.16 12.18 -2.42
N GLY A 7 -1.25 11.40 -2.36
CA GLY A 7 -1.50 10.50 -1.24
C GLY A 7 -0.55 9.30 -1.26
N THR A 8 -0.48 8.55 -0.17
CA THR A 8 0.25 7.27 -0.13
C THR A 8 -0.51 6.17 -0.88
N GLY A 9 -1.83 6.30 -1.02
CA GLY A 9 -2.63 5.45 -1.87
C GLY A 9 -4.11 5.78 -1.88
N HIS A 10 -4.85 5.10 -2.76
CA HIS A 10 -6.28 5.25 -2.99
C HIS A 10 -6.97 3.87 -3.06
N GLY A 11 -8.30 3.82 -2.93
CA GLY A 11 -9.04 2.58 -3.18
C GLY A 11 -9.09 2.22 -4.66
N VAL A 12 -9.31 0.94 -4.95
CA VAL A 12 -9.35 0.40 -6.33
C VAL A 12 -10.57 -0.51 -6.49
N GLY A 13 -11.38 -0.25 -7.51
CA GLY A 13 -12.57 -1.03 -7.81
C GLY A 13 -12.28 -2.29 -8.64
N ALA A 14 -13.07 -3.35 -8.42
CA ALA A 14 -12.93 -4.60 -9.16
C ALA A 14 -13.56 -4.47 -10.57
N ALA A 15 -12.73 -4.35 -11.60
CA ALA A 15 -13.15 -4.03 -12.98
C ALA A 15 -13.97 -2.73 -13.08
N LEU A 16 -13.72 -1.79 -12.16
CA LEU A 16 -14.33 -0.47 -12.08
C LEU A 16 -13.23 0.60 -12.07
N ASN A 17 -13.44 1.71 -11.36
CA ASN A 17 -12.49 2.81 -11.33
C ASN A 17 -11.19 2.41 -10.65
N VAL A 18 -10.06 2.79 -11.25
CA VAL A 18 -8.75 2.60 -10.62
C VAL A 18 -8.57 3.50 -9.40
N HIS A 19 -9.19 4.69 -9.40
CA HIS A 19 -9.31 5.55 -8.22
C HIS A 19 -10.76 5.47 -7.70
N GLU A 20 -10.98 4.61 -6.71
CA GLU A 20 -12.30 4.37 -6.14
C GLU A 20 -12.29 4.72 -4.65
N GLY A 21 -13.14 5.68 -4.27
CA GLY A 21 -13.42 5.96 -2.86
C GLY A 21 -14.45 4.97 -2.28
N PRO A 22 -14.80 5.10 -0.99
CA PRO A 22 -14.43 6.20 -0.10
C PRO A 22 -13.06 6.05 0.58
N GLN A 23 -12.48 4.85 0.66
CA GLN A 23 -11.22 4.61 1.39
C GLN A 23 -9.98 5.14 0.64
N SER A 24 -9.00 5.64 1.40
CA SER A 24 -7.68 6.05 0.86
C SER A 24 -6.64 6.10 1.99
N ILE A 25 -5.36 5.94 1.66
CA ILE A 25 -4.25 6.19 2.59
C ILE A 25 -3.64 7.54 2.22
N SER A 26 -4.08 8.61 2.88
CA SER A 26 -3.66 9.96 2.53
C SER A 26 -3.58 10.86 3.74
N TYR A 27 -2.64 11.81 3.71
CA TYR A 27 -2.55 12.87 4.71
C TYR A 27 -3.61 13.96 4.52
N ARG A 28 -4.29 13.97 3.35
CA ARG A 28 -5.30 14.98 3.03
C ARG A 28 -6.47 14.86 4.01
N TYR A 29 -6.78 15.96 4.65
CA TYR A 29 -7.91 16.06 5.58
C TYR A 29 -9.23 15.76 4.86
N GLY A 30 -10.11 14.98 5.49
CA GLY A 30 -11.49 14.75 5.01
C GLY A 30 -11.84 13.29 4.70
N ASN A 31 -10.87 12.39 4.58
CA ASN A 31 -11.18 10.95 4.55
C ASN A 31 -11.25 10.39 5.97
N LEU A 32 -12.46 10.13 6.46
CA LEU A 32 -12.73 9.54 7.77
C LEU A 32 -13.13 8.06 7.67
N THR A 33 -13.08 7.48 6.47
CA THR A 33 -13.48 6.10 6.26
C THR A 33 -12.41 5.15 6.78
N ALA A 34 -12.77 4.37 7.80
CA ALA A 34 -11.92 3.31 8.30
C ALA A 34 -11.74 2.20 7.26
N LEU A 35 -10.52 1.67 7.16
CA LEU A 35 -10.25 0.49 6.34
C LEU A 35 -10.99 -0.72 6.92
N GLN A 36 -11.60 -1.51 6.03
CA GLN A 36 -12.34 -2.71 6.38
C GLN A 36 -11.81 -3.90 5.56
N LYS A 37 -11.97 -5.10 6.13
CA LYS A 37 -11.67 -6.36 5.45
C LYS A 37 -12.34 -6.42 4.08
N GLY A 38 -11.60 -6.83 3.06
CA GLY A 38 -12.08 -6.93 1.68
C GLY A 38 -11.81 -5.70 0.82
N MET A 39 -11.50 -4.55 1.42
CA MET A 39 -11.10 -3.37 0.65
C MET A 39 -9.76 -3.59 -0.06
N ILE A 40 -9.64 -3.05 -1.27
CA ILE A 40 -8.39 -2.99 -2.03
C ILE A 40 -7.91 -1.54 -2.07
N VAL A 41 -6.64 -1.33 -1.78
CA VAL A 41 -5.98 -0.02 -1.82
C VAL A 41 -4.62 -0.10 -2.51
N SER A 42 -4.19 0.97 -3.16
CA SER A 42 -2.80 1.15 -3.58
C SER A 42 -1.91 1.49 -2.38
N ASN A 43 -0.64 1.14 -2.47
CA ASN A 43 0.45 1.60 -1.62
C ASN A 43 1.58 2.03 -2.53
N GLU A 44 1.72 3.34 -2.71
CA GLU A 44 2.49 3.97 -3.79
C GLU A 44 3.39 5.13 -3.34
N PRO A 45 4.20 4.98 -2.28
CA PRO A 45 5.12 6.04 -1.88
C PRO A 45 6.09 6.39 -3.01
N GLY A 46 6.37 7.69 -3.15
CA GLY A 46 7.29 8.19 -4.17
C GLY A 46 8.13 9.38 -3.71
N TYR A 47 9.28 9.53 -4.36
CA TYR A 47 10.23 10.63 -4.17
C TYR A 47 10.65 11.17 -5.54
N TYR A 48 10.67 12.49 -5.69
CA TYR A 48 11.00 13.13 -6.96
C TYR A 48 11.98 14.26 -6.72
N GLU A 49 13.13 14.21 -7.38
CA GLU A 49 14.17 15.23 -7.39
C GLU A 49 14.05 16.06 -8.65
N ASP A 50 13.79 17.36 -8.49
CA ASP A 50 13.56 18.25 -9.62
C ASP A 50 14.77 18.27 -10.57
N ASN A 51 14.48 18.21 -11.86
CA ASN A 51 15.48 18.17 -12.93
C ASN A 51 16.49 17.01 -12.84
N SER A 52 16.18 15.96 -12.08
CA SER A 52 17.06 14.80 -11.90
C SER A 52 16.30 13.49 -12.12
N PHE A 53 15.67 12.93 -11.09
CA PHE A 53 15.00 11.63 -11.18
C PHE A 53 13.74 11.56 -10.31
N GLY A 54 12.87 10.60 -10.61
CA GLY A 54 11.71 10.26 -9.79
C GLY A 54 11.62 8.76 -9.57
N ILE A 55 11.17 8.36 -8.38
CA ILE A 55 10.98 6.97 -7.99
C ILE A 55 9.60 6.85 -7.35
N ARG A 56 8.81 5.85 -7.79
CA ARG A 56 7.59 5.41 -7.13
C ARG A 56 7.55 3.88 -7.16
N ILE A 57 7.23 3.28 -6.02
CA ILE A 57 7.03 1.83 -5.91
C ILE A 57 5.59 1.62 -5.48
N GLU A 58 4.82 0.94 -6.32
CA GLU A 58 3.37 0.84 -6.18
C GLU A 58 2.91 -0.63 -6.18
N ASN A 59 2.13 -1.01 -5.17
CA ASN A 59 1.47 -2.31 -5.08
C ASN A 59 -0.01 -2.14 -4.73
N LEU A 60 -0.84 -3.04 -5.25
CA LEU A 60 -2.20 -3.23 -4.74
C LEU A 60 -2.18 -4.16 -3.54
N LEU A 61 -2.93 -3.77 -2.50
CA LEU A 61 -3.04 -4.46 -1.23
C LEU A 61 -4.50 -4.77 -0.91
N LEU A 62 -4.79 -6.01 -0.54
CA LEU A 62 -6.05 -6.44 0.05
C LEU A 62 -5.99 -6.27 1.57
N VAL A 63 -6.96 -5.57 2.14
CA VAL A 63 -7.15 -5.52 3.60
C VAL A 63 -7.75 -6.84 4.08
N LYS A 64 -7.08 -7.51 5.00
CA LYS A 64 -7.57 -8.76 5.59
C LYS A 64 -7.32 -8.83 7.08
N GLU A 65 -8.03 -9.74 7.75
CA GLU A 65 -7.70 -10.10 9.13
C GLU A 65 -6.36 -10.82 9.20
N VAL A 66 -5.58 -10.51 10.22
CA VAL A 66 -4.32 -11.17 10.51
C VAL A 66 -4.37 -11.80 11.89
N ASN A 67 -3.96 -13.07 11.96
CA ASN A 67 -3.84 -13.80 13.22
C ASN A 67 -2.49 -13.46 13.85
N LEU A 68 -2.52 -12.68 14.92
CA LEU A 68 -1.35 -12.35 15.73
C LEU A 68 -1.36 -13.18 17.02
N ALA A 69 -0.19 -13.40 17.62
CA ALA A 69 -0.05 -14.17 18.86
C ALA A 69 -0.83 -13.55 20.03
N ASN A 70 -1.05 -12.24 19.98
CA ASN A 70 -1.76 -11.48 21.00
C ASN A 70 -2.92 -10.71 20.37
N SER A 71 -4.05 -10.66 21.08
CA SER A 71 -5.19 -9.79 20.77
C SER A 71 -5.58 -9.03 22.02
N PHE A 72 -5.65 -7.69 21.94
CA PHE A 72 -6.16 -6.89 23.04
C PHE A 72 -7.69 -6.85 22.99
N GLY A 73 -8.35 -7.21 24.11
CA GLY A 73 -9.81 -7.15 24.23
C GLY A 73 -10.59 -8.07 23.29
N GLY A 74 -9.97 -9.15 22.77
CA GLY A 74 -10.61 -10.07 21.82
C GLY A 74 -10.88 -9.47 20.44
N ILE A 75 -10.28 -8.31 20.12
CA ILE A 75 -10.45 -7.63 18.85
C ILE A 75 -9.45 -8.18 17.83
N SER A 76 -9.94 -8.54 16.65
CA SER A 76 -9.10 -8.95 15.51
C SER A 76 -8.38 -7.75 14.90
N TYR A 77 -7.11 -7.95 14.51
CA TYR A 77 -6.34 -6.94 13.80
C TYR A 77 -6.45 -7.11 12.28
N LEU A 78 -6.33 -5.98 11.58
CA LEU A 78 -6.23 -5.96 10.13
C LEU A 78 -4.76 -5.85 9.71
N GLY A 79 -4.47 -6.43 8.55
CA GLY A 79 -3.20 -6.29 7.84
C GLY A 79 -3.43 -6.30 6.33
N PHE A 80 -2.33 -6.31 5.59
CA PHE A 80 -2.36 -6.24 4.14
C PHE A 80 -1.82 -7.52 3.50
N GLU A 81 -2.49 -7.96 2.45
CA GLU A 81 -1.99 -8.97 1.52
C GLU A 81 -1.73 -8.35 0.15
N LYS A 82 -0.52 -8.55 -0.39
CA LYS A 82 -0.19 -8.06 -1.73
C LYS A 82 -0.97 -8.79 -2.82
N LEU A 83 -1.46 -8.03 -3.80
CA LEU A 83 -2.07 -8.52 -5.03
C LEU A 83 -1.15 -8.31 -6.25
N THR A 84 -0.22 -7.35 -6.17
CA THR A 84 0.77 -7.12 -7.23
C THR A 84 1.96 -8.08 -7.08
N PHE A 85 2.28 -8.80 -8.15
CA PHE A 85 3.37 -9.77 -8.24
C PHE A 85 4.40 -9.39 -9.30
N VAL A 86 4.90 -8.17 -9.19
CA VAL A 86 5.98 -7.66 -10.05
C VAL A 86 7.25 -7.53 -9.21
N PRO A 87 8.39 -8.11 -9.66
CA PRO A 87 9.66 -7.93 -8.96
C PRO A 87 10.06 -6.46 -8.89
N ILE A 88 10.55 -6.02 -7.73
CA ILE A 88 11.18 -4.72 -7.56
C ILE A 88 12.65 -4.86 -7.96
N GLN A 89 13.15 -3.94 -8.78
CA GLN A 89 14.56 -3.93 -9.18
C GLN A 89 15.46 -3.88 -7.94
N PHE A 90 16.30 -4.92 -7.78
CA PHE A 90 17.17 -5.08 -6.62
C PHE A 90 18.61 -4.73 -6.97
N ARG A 91 19.27 -3.95 -6.10
CA ARG A 91 20.72 -3.77 -6.07
C ARG A 91 21.14 -3.92 -4.61
N GLU A 92 22.10 -4.81 -4.33
CA GLU A 92 22.45 -5.30 -2.98
C GLU A 92 22.78 -4.23 -1.93
N SER A 93 23.06 -2.99 -2.34
CA SER A 93 23.66 -1.98 -1.47
C SER A 93 22.68 -1.12 -0.65
N LEU A 94 21.36 -1.31 -0.74
CA LEU A 94 20.40 -0.39 -0.09
C LEU A 94 19.31 -1.02 0.79
N LEU A 95 18.94 -2.29 0.63
CA LEU A 95 17.90 -2.92 1.46
C LEU A 95 18.08 -4.43 1.55
N THR A 96 18.12 -4.99 2.75
CA THR A 96 17.92 -6.42 3.00
C THR A 96 16.42 -6.70 3.15
N TYR A 97 15.76 -7.16 2.09
CA TYR A 97 14.46 -7.82 2.19
C TYR A 97 14.57 -9.22 1.56
N PRO A 98 14.79 -10.28 2.36
CA PRO A 98 14.93 -11.64 1.82
C PRO A 98 13.61 -12.24 1.29
N CYS A 99 12.48 -11.52 1.31
CA CYS A 99 11.15 -12.11 1.12
C CYS A 99 10.37 -11.57 -0.09
N TYR A 100 10.95 -11.48 -1.29
CA TYR A 100 10.16 -11.11 -2.49
C TYR A 100 10.32 -12.01 -3.72
N HIS A 101 11.11 -13.09 -3.63
CA HIS A 101 11.43 -13.92 -4.80
C HIS A 101 10.59 -15.20 -4.99
N LEU A 102 9.73 -15.60 -4.04
CA LEU A 102 8.93 -16.82 -4.18
C LEU A 102 7.51 -16.66 -3.61
N ARG A 103 6.50 -16.63 -4.49
CA ARG A 103 5.28 -17.41 -4.27
C ARG A 103 5.27 -18.47 -5.38
N ARG A 104 5.50 -19.72 -5.00
CA ARG A 104 4.97 -20.87 -5.75
C ARG A 104 3.56 -21.12 -5.26
#